data_AF-M0ZXI7-F1
#
_entry.id   AF-M0ZXI7-F1
#
_cell.length_a   1.000
_cell.length_b   1.000
_cell.length_c   1.000
_cell.angle_alpha   90.00
_cell.angle_beta   90.00
_cell.angle_gamma   90.00
#
_symmetry.space_group_name_H-M   'P 1'
#
loop_
_entity.id
_entity.type
_entity.pdbx_description
1 polymer ?
#
loop_
_entity_poly.entity_id
_entity_poly.type
_entity_poly.pdbx_seq_one_letter_code
_entity_poly.pdbx_strand_id
1 'polypeptide(L)'
;MDTDSHVFSSWEEHVVSQGKGRRVVHYYLKDTSGELILAVVGTEGSSRNMLYVVSEDYLDAFGHTSTINSDTKWRTRKGVVEWLTILISKHHQSPPISSMYNHVAV
;
A
#
# COMPACT_ATOMS: atom_id res chain seq x y z
N MET A 1 -9.55 2.92 -21.08
CA MET A 1 -9.76 2.88 -19.62
C MET A 1 -8.78 1.85 -19.13
N ASP A 2 -7.53 2.26 -19.15
CA ASP A 2 -6.38 1.43 -18.84
C ASP A 2 -6.50 1.11 -17.36
N THR A 3 -6.96 -0.09 -17.06
CA THR A 3 -6.70 -0.75 -15.78
C THR A 3 -5.21 -0.95 -15.72
N ASP A 4 -4.48 0.15 -15.55
CA ASP A 4 -3.07 0.13 -15.24
C ASP A 4 -3.00 -0.55 -13.88
N SER A 5 -2.63 -1.82 -13.96
CA SER A 5 -2.32 -2.66 -12.82
C SER A 5 -1.07 -2.05 -12.22
N HIS A 6 -1.21 -0.94 -11.49
CA HIS A 6 -0.08 -0.18 -10.97
C HIS A 6 0.72 -1.12 -10.08
N VAL A 7 1.89 -1.51 -10.58
CA VAL A 7 2.81 -2.42 -9.90
C VAL A 7 3.52 -1.61 -8.84
N PHE A 8 3.24 -1.88 -7.58
CA PHE A 8 4.05 -1.34 -6.48
C PHE A 8 5.33 -2.17 -6.34
N SER A 9 6.49 -1.50 -6.39
CA SER A 9 7.80 -2.15 -6.24
C SER A 9 8.30 -2.12 -4.79
N SER A 10 7.92 -1.10 -4.01
CA SER A 10 8.38 -0.91 -2.64
C SER A 10 7.44 -0.01 -1.83
N TRP A 11 7.70 0.14 -0.53
CA TRP A 11 7.05 1.14 0.32
C TRP A 11 8.09 1.90 1.16
N GLU A 12 7.75 3.10 1.57
CA GLU A 12 8.60 3.98 2.38
C GLU A 12 7.85 4.47 3.63
N GLU A 13 8.55 4.60 4.75
CA GLU A 13 8.03 5.20 5.99
C GLU A 13 8.67 6.56 6.23
N HIS A 14 7.84 7.60 6.36
CA HIS A 14 8.28 8.98 6.54
C HIS A 14 7.72 9.53 7.85
N VAL A 15 8.59 9.94 8.77
CA VAL A 15 8.17 10.60 10.01
C VAL A 15 7.94 12.08 9.73
N VAL A 16 6.68 12.51 9.75
CA VAL A 16 6.28 13.89 9.41
C VAL A 16 6.35 14.81 10.62
N SER A 17 5.95 14.31 11.80
CA SER A 17 6.07 15.06 13.06
C SER A 17 6.51 14.16 14.21
N GLN A 18 7.48 14.66 14.98
CA GLN A 18 7.98 14.00 16.19
C GLN A 18 8.42 15.08 17.20
N GLY A 19 7.59 15.39 18.20
CA GLY A 19 7.84 16.49 19.15
C GLY A 19 6.88 16.55 20.35
N LYS A 20 6.75 17.72 20.99
CA LYS A 20 5.90 18.01 22.19
C LYS A 20 4.37 17.84 21.98
N GLY A 21 3.97 17.14 20.92
CA GLY A 21 2.60 16.84 20.57
C GLY A 21 2.53 15.93 19.35
N ARG A 22 1.50 15.09 19.34
CA ARG A 22 0.98 14.23 18.26
C ARG A 22 2.00 13.80 17.19
N ARG A 23 2.61 12.63 17.37
CA ARG A 23 3.42 11.98 16.32
C ARG A 23 2.58 11.70 15.07
N VAL A 24 3.10 12.03 13.90
CA VAL A 24 2.53 11.69 12.59
C VAL A 24 3.57 10.96 11.75
N VAL A 25 3.17 9.84 11.17
CA VAL A 25 3.99 8.98 10.31
C VAL A 25 3.19 8.67 9.06
N HIS A 26 3.80 8.86 7.89
CA HIS A 26 3.21 8.52 6.61
C HIS A 26 3.87 7.26 6.05
N TYR A 27 3.07 6.43 5.38
CA TYR A 27 3.56 5.30 4.61
C TYR A 27 3.19 5.52 3.16
N TYR A 28 4.20 5.50 2.29
CA TYR A 28 4.06 5.68 0.86
C TYR A 28 4.25 4.36 0.14
N LEU A 29 3.46 4.12 -0.90
CA LEU A 29 3.73 3.07 -1.89
C LEU A 29 4.48 3.69 -3.06
N LYS A 30 5.48 2.97 -3.56
CA LYS A 30 6.28 3.37 -4.72
C LYS A 30 5.97 2.47 -5.89
N ASP A 31 5.66 3.07 -7.03
CA ASP A 31 5.47 2.33 -8.26
C ASP A 31 6.79 2.06 -9.00
N THR A 32 6.71 1.32 -10.10
CA THR A 32 7.89 0.99 -10.94
C THR A 32 8.49 2.19 -11.68
N SER A 33 7.76 3.29 -11.84
CA SER A 33 8.27 4.54 -12.40
C SER A 33 9.03 5.38 -11.35
N GLY A 34 8.82 5.07 -10.08
CA GLY A 34 9.43 5.72 -8.93
C GLY A 34 8.52 6.75 -8.26
N GLU A 35 7.30 6.92 -8.74
CA GLU A 35 6.31 7.82 -8.16
C GLU A 35 5.80 7.27 -6.82
N LEU A 36 5.53 8.19 -5.89
CA LEU A 36 5.08 7.88 -4.54
C LEU A 36 3.63 8.30 -4.36
N ILE A 37 2.81 7.39 -3.83
CA ILE A 37 1.46 7.71 -3.37
C ILE A 37 1.36 7.48 -1.87
N LEU A 38 0.76 8.43 -1.16
CA LEU A 38 0.46 8.27 0.26
C LEU A 38 -0.56 7.15 0.41
N ALA A 39 -0.24 6.10 1.16
CA ALA A 39 -1.11 4.93 1.32
C ALA A 39 -1.76 4.88 2.71
N VAL A 40 -0.99 5.20 3.76
CA VAL A 40 -1.46 5.13 5.15
C VAL A 40 -0.93 6.30 5.96
N VAL A 41 -1.81 6.91 6.76
CA VAL A 41 -1.46 7.94 7.72
C VAL A 41 -1.58 7.39 9.13
N GLY A 42 -0.45 7.33 9.83
CA GLY A 42 -0.34 7.01 11.26
C GLY A 42 -0.35 8.27 12.10
N THR A 43 -1.35 8.45 12.94
CA THR A 43 -1.45 9.59 13.85
C THR A 43 -1.52 9.12 15.29
N GLU A 44 -0.74 9.74 16.17
CA GLU A 44 -0.82 9.52 17.61
C GLU A 44 -2.13 10.10 18.16
N GLY A 45 -2.87 9.34 18.94
CA GLY A 45 -4.09 9.80 19.63
C GLY A 45 -3.79 10.37 21.01
N SER A 46 -4.85 10.81 21.70
CA SER A 46 -4.76 11.41 23.03
C SER A 46 -4.13 10.51 24.09
N SER A 47 -4.19 9.19 23.91
CA SER A 47 -3.59 8.19 24.80
C SER A 47 -2.16 7.79 24.41
N ARG A 48 -1.47 8.56 23.54
CA ARG A 48 -0.18 8.21 22.92
C ARG A 48 -0.18 6.91 22.12
N ASN A 49 -1.38 6.40 21.80
CA ASN A 49 -1.54 5.25 20.93
C ASN A 49 -1.56 5.70 19.49
N MET A 50 -0.84 5.00 18.62
CA MET A 50 -0.92 5.26 17.19
C MET A 50 -2.19 4.64 16.59
N LEU A 51 -2.87 5.40 15.75
CA LEU A 51 -3.92 4.92 14.87
C LEU A 51 -3.48 5.14 13.43
N TYR A 52 -3.57 4.10 12.61
CA TYR A 52 -3.20 4.13 11.21
C TYR A 52 -4.44 3.94 10.35
N VAL A 53 -4.64 4.82 9.38
CA VAL A 53 -5.80 4.81 8.48
C VAL A 53 -5.31 4.89 7.03
N VAL A 54 -6.03 4.24 6.12
CA VAL A 54 -5.79 4.37 4.68
C VAL A 54 -6.04 5.83 4.28
N SER A 55 -5.17 6.39 3.44
CA SER A 55 -5.32 7.75 2.93
C SER A 55 -6.44 7.85 1.89
N GLU A 56 -7.03 9.03 1.76
CA GLU A 56 -7.97 9.34 0.68
C GLU A 56 -7.27 9.26 -0.69
N ASP A 57 -6.03 9.77 -0.81
CA ASP A 57 -5.22 9.68 -2.04
C ASP A 57 -5.17 8.26 -2.63
N TYR A 58 -4.93 7.26 -1.78
CA TYR A 58 -4.88 5.86 -2.22
C TYR A 58 -6.26 5.34 -2.61
N LEU A 59 -7.29 5.68 -1.84
CA LEU A 59 -8.66 5.25 -2.12
C LEU A 59 -9.19 5.87 -3.42
N ASP A 60 -8.85 7.12 -3.71
CA ASP A 60 -9.25 7.81 -4.94
C ASP A 60 -8.53 7.24 -6.16
N ALA A 61 -7.24 6.88 -6.03
CA ALA A 61 -6.46 6.32 -7.12
C ALA A 61 -6.77 4.84 -7.42
N PHE A 62 -6.98 4.02 -6.38
CA PHE A 62 -7.04 2.56 -6.51
C PHE A 62 -8.36 1.94 -6.05
N GLY A 63 -9.26 2.73 -5.46
CA GLY A 63 -10.52 2.24 -4.91
C GLY A 63 -10.34 1.29 -3.71
N HIS A 64 -11.44 0.62 -3.35
CA HIS A 64 -11.41 -0.46 -2.37
C HIS A 64 -10.79 -1.71 -3.00
N THR A 65 -9.63 -2.14 -2.49
CA THR A 65 -9.04 -3.40 -2.91
C THR A 65 -9.69 -4.56 -2.14
N SER A 66 -9.56 -5.79 -2.63
CA SER A 66 -10.08 -6.97 -1.93
C SER A 66 -9.51 -7.19 -0.53
N THR A 67 -8.46 -6.45 -0.14
CA THR A 67 -7.82 -6.55 1.17
C THR A 67 -8.18 -5.43 2.14
N ILE A 68 -8.80 -4.33 1.69
CA ILE A 68 -9.17 -3.18 2.54
C ILE A 68 -10.37 -2.39 2.02
N ASN A 69 -11.14 -1.83 2.97
CA ASN A 69 -12.17 -0.82 2.73
C ASN A 69 -11.83 0.50 3.45
N SER A 70 -12.62 1.55 3.19
CA SER A 70 -12.53 2.87 3.83
C SER A 70 -12.52 2.86 5.37
N ASP A 71 -12.98 1.78 6.00
CA ASP A 71 -13.03 1.61 7.45
C ASP A 71 -11.84 0.86 8.03
N THR A 72 -10.85 0.49 7.20
CA THR A 72 -9.68 -0.24 7.68
C THR A 72 -8.82 0.67 8.55
N LYS A 73 -8.63 0.26 9.80
CA LYS A 73 -7.82 0.99 10.78
C LYS A 73 -6.90 0.01 11.50
N TRP A 74 -5.62 0.32 11.56
CA TRP A 74 -4.66 -0.46 12.35
C TRP A 74 -4.30 0.26 13.65
N ARG A 75 -4.12 -0.51 14.72
CA ARG A 75 -3.65 -0.02 16.03
C ARG A 75 -2.14 -0.21 16.23
N THR A 76 -1.49 -0.94 15.35
CA THR A 76 -0.06 -1.26 15.44
C THR A 76 0.60 -1.07 14.08
N ARG A 77 1.88 -0.67 14.09
CA ARG A 77 2.72 -0.57 12.89
C ARG A 77 2.82 -1.89 12.14
N LYS A 78 2.83 -3.01 12.87
CA LYS A 78 2.92 -4.35 12.29
C LYS A 78 1.83 -4.61 11.24
N GLY A 79 0.57 -4.29 11.56
CA GLY A 79 -0.54 -4.52 10.64
C GLY A 79 -0.45 -3.69 9.35
N VAL A 80 0.05 -2.46 9.45
CA VAL A 80 0.32 -1.59 8.29
C VAL A 80 1.40 -2.20 7.41
N VAL A 81 2.53 -2.57 7.99
CA VAL A 81 3.68 -3.13 7.25
C VAL A 81 3.32 -4.45 6.57
N GLU A 82 2.57 -5.32 7.26
CA GLU A 82 2.09 -6.58 6.69
C GLU A 82 1.18 -6.34 5.47
N TRP A 83 0.25 -5.39 5.58
CA TRP A 83 -0.62 -5.01 4.46
C TRP A 83 0.15 -4.45 3.25
N LEU A 84 1.09 -3.53 3.47
CA LEU A 84 1.94 -2.98 2.40
C LEU A 84 2.77 -4.08 1.71
N THR A 85 3.27 -5.04 2.50
CA THR A 85 4.05 -6.16 1.98
C THR A 85 3.20 -7.10 1.12
N ILE A 86 1.94 -7.35 1.52
CA ILE A 86 0.98 -8.15 0.73
C ILE A 86 0.70 -7.46 -0.61
N LEU A 87 0.54 -6.14 -0.64
CA LEU A 87 0.27 -5.40 -1.88
C LEU A 87 1.39 -5.56 -2.91
N ILE A 88 2.64 -5.41 -2.47
CA ILE A 88 3.81 -5.64 -3.34
C ILE A 88 3.84 -7.11 -3.79
N SER A 89 3.67 -8.05 -2.85
CA SER A 89 3.82 -9.49 -3.12
C SER A 89 2.78 -10.05 -4.10
N LYS A 90 1.53 -9.59 -4.04
CA LYS A 90 0.47 -10.02 -4.96
C LYS A 90 0.77 -9.67 -6.41
N HIS A 91 1.47 -8.57 -6.64
CA HIS A 91 1.81 -8.12 -7.99
C HIS A 91 2.94 -8.95 -8.61
N HIS A 92 3.87 -9.45 -7.79
CA HIS A 92 4.92 -10.37 -8.23
C HIS A 92 4.42 -11.77 -8.63
N GLN A 93 3.14 -12.10 -8.43
CA GLN A 93 2.61 -13.47 -8.60
C GLN A 93 1.83 -13.72 -9.90
N SER A 94 1.68 -12.76 -10.81
CA SER A 94 1.07 -13.05 -12.12
C SER A 94 2.14 -13.44 -13.16
N PRO A 95 2.27 -14.73 -13.53
CA PRO A 95 3.05 -15.08 -14.71
C PRO A 95 2.33 -14.57 -15.97
N PRO A 96 3.06 -14.12 -17.02
CA PRO A 96 2.43 -13.79 -18.28
C PRO A 96 1.76 -15.04 -18.86
N ILE A 97 0.48 -14.90 -19.27
CA ILE A 97 -0.34 -15.93 -19.92
C ILE A 97 0.30 -16.46 -21.24
N SER A 98 1.40 -15.84 -21.70
CA SER A 98 2.08 -16.17 -22.95
C SER A 98 2.78 -17.55 -23.00
N SER A 99 2.83 -18.32 -21.91
CA SER A 99 3.53 -19.62 -21.88
C SER A 99 2.61 -20.85 -21.91
N MET A 100 1.45 -20.78 -22.59
CA MET A 100 0.58 -21.96 -22.81
C MET A 100 0.37 -22.38 -24.27
N TYR A 101 1.01 -21.75 -25.25
CA TYR A 101 0.90 -22.14 -26.67
C TYR A 101 2.26 -22.42 -27.31
N ASN A 102 2.97 -23.46 -26.85
CA ASN A 102 4.12 -24.01 -27.59
C ASN A 102 4.29 -25.51 -27.37
N HIS A 103 3.23 -26.29 -27.59
CA HIS A 103 3.41 -27.72 -27.86
C HIS A 103 2.35 -28.26 -28.84
N VAL A 104 2.47 -27.84 -30.10
CA VAL A 104 2.04 -28.63 -31.25
C VAL A 104 3.08 -28.45 -32.37
N ALA A 105 3.43 -29.58 -32.99
CA ALA A 105 4.51 -29.84 -33.96
C ALA A 105 5.88 -30.09 -33.29
N VAL A 106 6.54 -31.24 -33.44
CA VAL A 106 6.60 -32.22 -34.55
C VAL A 106 6.66 -33.65 -34.01
#